data_AF-A0A6M4GRJ3-F1
#
_entry.id   AF-A0A6M4GRJ3-F1
#
_cell.length_a   1.000
_cell.length_b   1.000
_cell.length_c   1.000
_cell.angle_alpha   90.00
_cell.angle_beta   90.00
_cell.angle_gamma   90.00
#
_symmetry.space_group_name_H-M   'P 1'
#
loop_
_entity.id
_entity.type
_entity.pdbx_description
1 polymer ?
#
loop_
_entity_poly.entity_id
_entity_poly.type
_entity_poly.pdbx_seq_one_letter_code
_entity_poly.pdbx_strand_id
1 'polypeptide(L)' 'MQITIKIAVFGALAFALVCLGASINGFIQTQGLTDPQLVSDGRGYAFFWLFLAIVAVAIAAATWWISRAPEQR' A
#
# COMPACT_ATOMS: atom_id res chain seq x y z
N MET A 1 -0.68 -8.43 24.68
CA MET A 1 -0.97 -8.46 23.22
C MET A 1 -0.94 -7.08 22.52
N GLN A 2 -1.00 -5.94 23.22
CA GLN A 2 -1.07 -4.63 22.55
C GLN A 2 0.22 -4.17 21.83
N ILE A 3 1.39 -4.63 22.29
CA ILE A 3 2.68 -4.33 21.62
C ILE A 3 2.73 -5.00 20.24
N THR A 4 2.28 -6.24 20.12
CA THR A 4 2.23 -6.99 18.85
C THR A 4 1.32 -6.31 17.82
N ILE A 5 0.15 -5.82 18.24
CA ILE A 5 -0.78 -5.11 17.37
C ILE A 5 -0.17 -3.79 16.88
N LYS A 6 0.48 -3.03 17.77
CA LYS A 6 1.18 -1.79 17.39
C LYS A 6 2.25 -2.05 16.33
N ILE A 7 3.09 -3.07 16.52
CA ILE A 7 4.13 -3.45 15.56
C ILE A 7 3.52 -3.85 14.22
N ALA A 8 2.42 -4.62 14.23
CA ALA A 8 1.72 -5.02 13.00
C ALA A 8 1.16 -3.81 12.23
N VAL A 9 0.52 -2.87 12.92
CA VAL A 9 -0.02 -1.65 12.30
C VAL A 9 1.10 -0.76 11.74
N PHE A 10 2.18 -0.53 12.50
CA PHE A 10 3.33 0.24 12.02
C PHE A 10 4.05 -0.45 10.86
N GLY A 11 4.18 -1.78 10.88
CA GLY A 11 4.76 -2.57 9.80
C GLY A 11 3.92 -2.49 8.53
N ALA A 12 2.59 -2.63 8.64
CA ALA A 12 1.67 -2.49 7.52
C ALA A 12 1.69 -1.07 6.93
N LEU A 13 1.77 -0.03 7.78
CA LEU A 13 1.92 1.35 7.32
C LEU A 13 3.25 1.60 6.62
N ALA A 14 4.36 1.10 7.15
CA ALA A 14 5.67 1.23 6.51
C ALA A 14 5.68 0.54 5.15
N PHE A 15 5.11 -0.67 5.05
CA PHE A 15 4.94 -1.37 3.79
C PHE A 15 4.07 -0.59 2.81
N ALA A 16 2.95 -0.02 3.28
CA ALA A 16 2.08 0.82 2.44
C ALA A 16 2.83 2.03 1.87
N LEU A 17 3.69 2.69 2.65
CA LEU A 17 4.50 3.81 2.19
C LEU A 17 5.49 3.40 1.10
N VAL A 18 6.14 2.24 1.24
CA VAL A 18 7.04 1.71 0.21
C VAL A 18 6.26 1.41 -1.07
N CYS A 19 5.08 0.80 -0.96
CA CYS A 19 4.23 0.54 -2.12
C CYS A 19 3.78 1.82 -2.82
N LEU A 20 3.42 2.84 -2.05
CA LEU A 20 3.01 4.13 -2.57
C LEU A 20 4.18 4.84 -3.28
N GLY A 21 5.39 4.76 -2.72
CA GLY A 21 6.61 5.25 -3.36
C GLY A 21 6.92 4.55 -4.69
N ALA A 22 6.82 3.23 -4.74
CA ALA A 22 7.02 2.46 -5.97
C ALA A 22 5.98 2.82 -7.05
N SER A 23 4.72 3.02 -6.64
CA SER A 23 3.65 3.48 -7.54
C SER A 23 3.96 4.85 -8.14
N ILE A 24 4.34 5.83 -7.31
CA ILE A 24 4.72 7.18 -7.75
C ILE A 24 5.91 7.11 -8.71
N ASN A 25 6.95 6.35 -8.38
CA ASN A 25 8.10 6.17 -9.26
C ASN A 25 7.71 5.57 -10.61
N GLY A 26 6.82 4.56 -10.61
CA GLY A 26 6.27 3.98 -11.84
C GLY A 26 5.57 5.03 -12.72
N PHE A 27 4.70 5.87 -12.12
CA PHE A 27 4.05 6.95 -12.86
C PHE A 27 5.03 7.98 -13.40
N ILE A 28 6.04 8.38 -12.63
CA ILE A 28 7.08 9.34 -13.07
C ILE A 28 7.83 8.79 -14.28
N GLN A 29 8.25 7.51 -14.25
CA GLN A 29 8.99 6.91 -15.35
C GLN A 29 8.14 6.79 -16.63
N THR A 30 6.81 6.67 -16.51
CA THR A 30 5.92 6.63 -17.69
C THR A 30 5.74 7.97 -18.40
N GLN A 31 6.00 9.11 -17.75
CA GLN A 31 5.77 10.44 -18.33
C GLN A 31 6.70 10.79 -19.50
N GLY A 32 7.88 10.17 -19.54
CA GLY A 32 8.86 10.36 -20.62
C GLY A 32 8.74 9.36 -21.77
N LEU A 33 7.81 8.41 -21.71
CA LEU A 33 7.67 7.33 -22.69
C LEU A 33 6.73 7.75 -23.82
N THR A 34 7.19 7.65 -25.06
CA THR A 34 6.40 7.92 -26.27
C THR A 34 5.87 6.65 -26.94
N ASP A 35 6.46 5.50 -26.62
CA ASP A 35 6.01 4.20 -27.13
C ASP A 35 4.75 3.74 -26.36
N PRO A 36 3.63 3.49 -27.05
CA PRO A 36 2.36 3.12 -26.41
C PRO A 36 2.44 1.80 -25.63
N GLN A 37 3.31 0.87 -26.03
CA GLN A 37 3.45 -0.42 -25.34
C GLN A 37 4.20 -0.24 -24.02
N LEU A 38 5.29 0.53 -24.01
CA LEU A 38 6.05 0.84 -22.80
C LEU A 38 5.23 1.69 -21.80
N VAL A 39 4.39 2.59 -22.30
CA VAL A 39 3.46 3.37 -21.45
C VAL A 39 2.43 2.46 -20.78
N SER A 40 1.86 1.50 -21.52
CA SER A 40 0.88 0.55 -20.97
C SER A 40 1.50 -0.31 -19.85
N ASP A 41 2.68 -0.86 -20.09
CA ASP A 41 3.38 -1.72 -19.12
C ASP A 41 3.78 -0.94 -17.86
N GLY A 42 4.32 0.27 -18.03
CA GLY A 42 4.70 1.12 -16.89
C GLY A 42 3.50 1.59 -16.07
N ARG A 43 2.36 1.87 -16.71
CA ARG A 43 1.10 2.17 -15.99
C ARG A 43 0.60 0.95 -15.24
N GLY A 44 0.68 -0.24 -15.83
CA GLY A 44 0.32 -1.51 -15.17
C GLY A 44 1.11 -1.73 -13.89
N TYR A 45 2.44 -1.55 -13.94
CA TYR A 45 3.31 -1.58 -12.76
C TYR A 45 2.87 -0.55 -11.70
N ALA A 46 2.63 0.70 -12.10
CA ALA A 46 2.27 1.77 -11.18
C ALA A 46 0.92 1.51 -10.47
N PHE A 47 -0.08 1.05 -11.20
CA PHE A 47 -1.40 0.71 -10.64
C PHE A 47 -1.37 -0.53 -9.74
N PHE A 48 -0.54 -1.53 -10.05
CA PHE A 48 -0.35 -2.69 -9.19
C PHE A 48 0.20 -2.28 -7.81
N TRP A 49 1.23 -1.44 -7.80
CA TRP A 49 1.80 -0.93 -6.55
C TRP A 49 0.84 -0.01 -5.79
N LEU A 50 0.03 0.78 -6.51
CA LEU A 50 -1.04 1.58 -5.91
C LEU A 50 -2.06 0.70 -5.20
N PHE A 51 -2.50 -0.38 -5.85
CA PHE A 51 -3.45 -1.33 -5.30
C PHE A 51 -2.91 -1.98 -4.02
N LEU A 52 -1.65 -2.42 -4.02
CA LEU A 52 -1.02 -2.98 -2.82
C LEU A 52 -0.96 -1.97 -1.68
N ALA A 53 -0.65 -0.70 -1.95
CA ALA A 53 -0.66 0.34 -0.93
C ALA A 53 -2.05 0.49 -0.30
N ILE A 54 -3.11 0.47 -1.11
CA ILE A 54 -4.50 0.55 -0.63
C ILE A 54 -4.85 -0.67 0.24
N VAL A 55 -4.50 -1.87 -0.20
CA VAL A 55 -4.75 -3.11 0.56
C VAL A 55 -4.01 -3.09 1.90
N ALA A 56 -2.75 -2.67 1.91
CA ALA A 56 -1.96 -2.56 3.13
C ALA A 56 -2.57 -1.56 4.12
N VAL A 57 -3.04 -0.40 3.64
CA VAL A 57 -3.77 0.58 4.46
C VAL A 57 -5.08 0.00 4.98
N ALA A 58 -5.82 -0.74 4.16
CA ALA A 58 -7.07 -1.37 4.57
C ALA A 58 -6.84 -2.41 5.69
N ILE A 59 -5.79 -3.24 5.57
CA ILE A 59 -5.40 -4.20 6.60
C ILE A 59 -4.97 -3.49 7.89
N ALA A 60 -4.18 -2.42 7.79
CA ALA A 60 -3.77 -1.63 8.95
C ALA A 60 -5.00 -1.02 9.66
N ALA A 61 -5.96 -0.47 8.90
CA ALA A 61 -7.20 0.08 9.42
C ALA A 61 -8.08 -1.00 10.08
N ALA A 62 -8.23 -2.16 9.46
CA ALA A 62 -8.98 -3.30 10.01
C ALA A 62 -8.33 -3.81 11.31
N THR A 63 -7.01 -3.97 11.32
CA THR A 63 -6.25 -4.37 12.52
C THR A 63 -6.44 -3.37 13.66
N TRP A 64 -6.43 -2.08 13.33
CA TRP A 64 -6.67 -1.02 14.30
C TRP A 64 -8.10 -1.04 14.83
N TRP A 65 -9.10 -1.28 13.98
CA TRP A 65 -10.49 -1.38 14.40
C TRP A 65 -10.72 -2.59 15.31
N ILE A 66 -10.19 -3.76 14.95
CA ILE A 66 -10.25 -4.97 15.80
C ILE A 66 -9.59 -4.72 17.14
N SER A 67 -8.46 -4.01 17.18
CA SER A 67 -7.78 -3.67 18.44
C SER A 67 -8.57 -2.74 19.37
N ARG A 68 -9.59 -2.07 18.82
CA ARG A 68 -10.49 -1.17 19.53
C ARG A 68 -11.87 -1.77 19.80
N ALA A 69 -12.17 -2.94 19.21
CA ALA A 69 -13.42 -3.63 19.46
C ALA A 69 -13.46 -3.96 20.97
N PRO A 70 -14.50 -3.53 21.71
CA PRO A 70 -14.62 -3.88 23.10
C PRO A 70 -14.69 -5.40 23.20
N GLU A 71 -13.78 -5.97 23.97
CA GLU A 71 -13.70 -7.38 24.29
C GLU A 71 -15.09 -7.90 24.63
N GLN A 72 -15.72 -8.63 23.70
CA GLN A 72 -16.94 -9.35 23.99
C GLN A 72 -16.56 -10.58 24.83
N ARG A 73 -16.39 -10.32 26.14
CA ARG A 73 -16.48 -11.23 27.29
C ARG A 73 -15.48 -12.38 27.43
#